data_AF-A0A1A8REC7-F1
#
_entry.id   AF-A0A1A8REC7-F1
#
_cell.length_a   1.000
_cell.length_b   1.000
_cell.length_c   1.000
_cell.angle_alpha   90.00
_cell.angle_beta   90.00
_cell.angle_gamma   90.00
#
_symmetry.space_group_name_H-M   'P 1'
#
loop_
_entity.id
_entity.type
_entity.pdbx_description
1 polymer ?
#
loop_
_entity_poly.entity_id
_entity_poly.type
_entity_poly.pdbx_seq_one_letter_code
_entity_poly.pdbx_strand_id
1 'polypeptide(L)'
;KMHYQNGHVSFPDARFYIDPHTYEDPCQAVHEFAREIEASRIKIEKIIGAGEFGEVCYGRMRLPGKRDIPVALKTLKAGYTDKQKKDFLAEASIMAQFDHPNVIHLEGVVTHSKPVMIVTEYMENGSLDAFLRRLDGQFNIIQLVGLLRGIAAGMRYLADMGYVHRDLAARNILVNSNLVCKVSDFGLSRVIEDDPEAVYTTTGGKIPVRWTAPEAIQYRKFTSASDVWSYGIVMWEVM
;
A
#
# COMPACT_ATOMS: atom_id res chain seq x y z
N LYS A 1 18.23 -10.26 16.26
CA LYS A 1 19.16 -10.87 17.25
C LYS A 1 20.57 -10.52 16.80
N MET A 2 21.38 -9.89 17.65
CA MET A 2 22.76 -9.52 17.32
C MET A 2 23.61 -10.79 17.16
N HIS A 3 24.35 -10.90 16.07
CA HIS A 3 25.35 -11.95 15.89
C HIS A 3 26.75 -11.33 16.04
N TYR A 4 27.53 -11.87 16.97
CA TYR A 4 28.93 -11.48 17.17
C TYR A 4 29.83 -12.53 16.52
N GLN A 5 30.62 -12.12 15.53
CA GLN A 5 31.79 -12.87 15.06
C GLN A 5 32.93 -11.88 14.75
N ASN A 6 34.12 -12.17 15.27
CA ASN A 6 35.39 -11.50 14.95
C ASN A 6 35.42 -9.96 15.08
N GLY A 7 34.91 -9.41 16.18
CA GLY A 7 35.16 -8.01 16.55
C GLY A 7 34.51 -6.94 15.66
N HIS A 8 33.82 -7.34 14.58
CA HIS A 8 32.95 -6.46 13.81
C HIS A 8 31.52 -6.59 14.32
N VAL A 9 30.99 -5.47 14.82
CA VAL A 9 29.54 -5.31 15.03
C VAL A 9 28.92 -5.09 13.66
N SER A 10 28.41 -6.16 13.03
CA SER A 10 27.51 -6.01 11.89
C SER A 10 26.11 -5.70 12.44
N PHE A 11 25.66 -4.47 12.24
CA PHE A 11 24.24 -4.15 12.36
C PHE A 11 23.50 -4.99 11.31
N PRO A 12 22.27 -5.49 11.58
CA PRO A 12 21.42 -5.91 10.48
C PRO A 12 21.36 -4.73 9.52
N ASP A 13 21.66 -4.93 8.24
CA ASP A 13 21.46 -3.88 7.23
C ASP A 13 20.03 -3.38 7.39
N ALA A 14 19.87 -2.21 8.01
CA ALA A 14 18.57 -1.60 8.20
C ALA A 14 18.13 -1.19 6.80
N ARG A 15 17.32 -2.03 6.17
CA ARG A 15 16.72 -1.73 4.87
C ARG A 15 15.72 -0.61 5.13
N PHE A 16 16.12 0.62 4.84
CA PHE A 16 15.21 1.76 4.82
C PHE A 16 14.47 1.78 3.49
N TYR A 17 13.26 2.33 3.50
CA TYR A 17 12.53 2.66 2.29
C TYR A 17 13.37 3.61 1.42
N ILE A 18 13.47 3.28 0.14
CA ILE A 18 14.08 4.11 -0.89
C ILE A 18 12.94 4.63 -1.76
N ASP A 19 12.81 5.95 -1.85
CA ASP A 19 11.79 6.56 -2.70
C ASP A 19 12.06 6.19 -4.17
N PRO A 20 11.13 5.50 -4.87
CA PRO A 20 11.32 5.15 -6.27
C PRO A 20 11.49 6.36 -7.20
N HIS A 21 11.08 7.57 -6.77
CA HIS A 21 11.34 8.81 -7.51
C HIS A 21 12.79 9.27 -7.45
N THR A 22 13.63 8.67 -6.59
CA THR A 22 15.09 8.86 -6.63
C THR A 22 15.74 8.17 -7.82
N TYR A 23 15.03 7.27 -8.51
CA TYR A 23 15.46 6.65 -9.75
C TYR A 23 15.14 7.56 -10.94
N GLU A 24 16.04 7.62 -11.92
CA GLU A 24 15.80 8.32 -13.19
C GLU A 24 14.61 7.73 -13.97
N ASP A 25 14.35 6.42 -13.80
CA ASP A 25 13.20 5.72 -14.38
C ASP A 25 12.48 4.84 -13.34
N PRO A 26 11.21 5.16 -12.97
CA PRO A 26 10.38 4.30 -12.12
C PRO A 26 10.19 2.87 -12.66
N CYS A 27 10.31 2.67 -13.98
CA CYS A 27 10.28 1.33 -14.57
C CYS A 27 11.53 0.52 -14.18
N GLN A 28 12.67 1.16 -13.95
CA GLN A 28 13.86 0.49 -13.43
C GLN A 28 13.66 0.09 -11.96
N ALA A 29 13.09 0.98 -11.15
CA ALA A 29 12.80 0.72 -9.74
C ALA A 29 11.87 -0.50 -9.56
N VAL A 30 10.83 -0.64 -10.40
CA VAL A 30 9.91 -1.77 -10.27
C VAL A 30 10.59 -3.11 -10.57
N HIS A 31 11.53 -3.14 -11.52
CA HIS A 31 12.29 -4.36 -11.83
C HIS A 31 13.37 -4.69 -10.78
N GLU A 32 13.81 -3.70 -10.00
CA GLU A 32 14.73 -3.93 -8.89
C GLU A 32 14.04 -4.56 -7.68
N PHE A 33 12.84 -4.08 -7.35
CA PHE A 33 12.15 -4.51 -6.13
C PHE A 33 11.07 -5.58 -6.36
N ALA A 34 10.33 -5.52 -7.46
CA ALA A 34 9.18 -6.39 -7.71
C ALA A 34 9.53 -7.58 -8.62
N ARG A 35 8.90 -8.73 -8.31
CA ARG A 35 8.98 -9.93 -9.14
C ARG A 35 8.11 -9.78 -10.39
N GLU A 36 8.68 -9.96 -11.58
CA GLU A 36 7.90 -10.12 -12.81
C GLU A 36 7.19 -11.49 -12.83
N ILE A 37 5.90 -11.49 -13.13
CA ILE A 37 5.06 -12.68 -13.22
C ILE A 37 4.70 -12.93 -14.69
N GLU A 38 4.88 -14.17 -15.13
CA GLU A 38 4.40 -14.62 -16.44
C GLU A 38 2.87 -14.51 -16.50
N ALA A 39 2.34 -13.78 -17.49
CA ALA A 39 0.89 -13.58 -17.64
C ALA A 39 0.09 -14.89 -17.73
N SER A 40 0.69 -15.95 -18.27
CA SER A 40 0.08 -17.30 -18.34
C SER A 40 -0.19 -17.94 -16.97
N ARG A 41 0.43 -17.42 -15.89
CA ARG A 41 0.18 -17.85 -14.51
C ARG A 41 -1.00 -17.13 -13.87
N ILE A 42 -1.53 -16.09 -14.48
CA ILE A 42 -2.64 -15.31 -13.95
C ILE A 42 -3.93 -15.71 -14.66
N LYS A 43 -4.96 -15.98 -13.87
CA LYS A 43 -6.33 -16.17 -14.34
C LYS A 43 -7.22 -15.12 -13.67
N ILE A 44 -7.66 -14.14 -14.44
CA ILE A 44 -8.67 -13.16 -14.00
C ILE A 44 -10.04 -13.87 -13.94
N GLU A 45 -10.76 -13.74 -12.83
CA GLU A 45 -12.05 -14.42 -12.63
C GLU A 45 -13.24 -13.46 -12.53
N LYS A 46 -13.12 -12.33 -11.85
CA LYS A 46 -14.19 -11.31 -11.75
C LYS A 46 -13.63 -9.91 -11.50
N ILE A 47 -14.33 -8.89 -11.97
CA ILE A 47 -14.08 -7.50 -11.57
C ILE A 47 -14.64 -7.31 -10.15
N ILE A 48 -13.86 -6.70 -9.26
CA ILE A 48 -14.25 -6.43 -7.86
C ILE A 48 -14.26 -4.94 -7.53
N GLY A 49 -13.75 -4.09 -8.40
CA GLY A 49 -13.78 -2.64 -8.24
C GLY A 49 -13.13 -1.90 -9.40
N ALA A 50 -13.07 -0.58 -9.28
CA ALA A 50 -12.37 0.30 -10.20
C ALA A 50 -11.44 1.20 -9.39
N GLY A 51 -10.18 1.30 -9.80
CA GLY A 51 -9.18 2.22 -9.26
C GLY A 51 -8.89 3.37 -10.22
N GLU A 52 -7.98 4.26 -9.85
CA GLU A 52 -7.58 5.44 -10.65
C GLU A 52 -7.10 5.05 -12.07
N PHE A 53 -6.36 3.95 -12.17
CA PHE A 53 -5.66 3.53 -13.39
C PHE A 53 -6.45 2.53 -14.25
N GLY A 54 -7.49 1.90 -13.70
CA GLY A 54 -8.23 0.83 -14.37
C GLY A 54 -9.00 -0.04 -13.41
N GLU A 55 -9.32 -1.27 -13.84
CA GLU A 55 -10.13 -2.19 -13.05
C GLU A 55 -9.28 -2.89 -11.98
N VAL A 56 -9.93 -3.17 -10.84
CA VAL A 56 -9.43 -4.09 -9.83
C VAL A 56 -10.20 -5.40 -9.98
N CYS A 57 -9.48 -6.48 -10.22
CA CYS A 57 -10.04 -7.80 -10.45
C CYS A 57 -9.62 -8.78 -9.36
N TYR A 58 -10.49 -9.73 -9.06
CA TYR A 58 -10.11 -10.95 -8.36
C TYR A 58 -9.69 -12.00 -9.39
N GLY A 59 -8.66 -12.76 -9.05
CA GLY A 59 -8.18 -13.86 -9.86
C GLY A 59 -7.42 -14.90 -9.06
N ARG A 60 -6.82 -15.83 -9.80
CA ARG A 60 -5.94 -16.86 -9.25
C ARG A 60 -4.56 -16.76 -9.89
N MET A 61 -3.53 -16.91 -9.07
CA MET A 61 -2.16 -17.03 -9.54
C MET A 61 -1.64 -18.45 -9.35
N ARG A 62 -1.11 -19.04 -10.42
CA ARG A 62 -0.47 -20.34 -10.39
C ARG A 62 0.94 -20.25 -9.84
N LEU A 63 1.22 -21.09 -8.85
CA LEU A 63 2.55 -21.27 -8.27
C LEU A 63 3.13 -22.63 -8.71
N PRO A 64 4.41 -22.72 -9.12
CA PRO A 64 5.03 -23.98 -9.48
C PRO A 64 4.93 -25.01 -8.35
N GLY A 65 4.35 -26.18 -8.64
CA GLY A 65 4.22 -27.29 -7.69
C GLY A 65 3.31 -27.03 -6.49
N LYS A 66 2.52 -25.96 -6.49
CA LYS A 66 1.62 -25.57 -5.41
C LYS A 66 0.19 -25.35 -5.93
N ARG A 67 -0.77 -25.26 -5.01
CA ARG A 67 -2.14 -24.87 -5.36
C ARG A 67 -2.15 -23.40 -5.79
N ASP A 68 -3.03 -23.08 -6.72
CA ASP A 68 -3.28 -21.70 -7.12
C ASP A 68 -3.75 -20.88 -5.90
N ILE A 69 -3.24 -19.65 -5.78
CA ILE A 69 -3.58 -18.74 -4.69
C ILE A 69 -4.52 -17.63 -5.17
N PRO A 70 -5.45 -17.15 -4.33
CA PRO A 70 -6.29 -16.01 -4.67
C PRO A 70 -5.47 -14.71 -4.65
N VAL A 71 -5.67 -13.86 -5.66
CA VAL A 71 -4.97 -12.59 -5.81
C VAL A 71 -5.92 -11.46 -6.20
N ALA A 72 -5.57 -10.23 -5.80
CA ALA A 72 -6.14 -9.02 -6.36
C ALA A 72 -5.23 -8.51 -7.49
N LEU A 73 -5.84 -8.08 -8.57
CA LEU A 73 -5.18 -7.69 -9.83
C LEU A 73 -5.61 -6.26 -10.15
N LYS A 74 -4.74 -5.30 -9.91
CA LYS A 74 -4.94 -3.94 -10.42
C LYS A 74 -4.47 -3.93 -11.86
N THR A 75 -5.32 -3.50 -12.79
CA THR A 75 -5.01 -3.46 -14.23
C THR A 75 -4.83 -2.03 -14.69
N LEU A 76 -3.90 -1.80 -15.63
CA LEU A 76 -3.75 -0.51 -16.29
C LEU A 76 -4.58 -0.49 -17.59
N LYS A 77 -5.51 0.46 -17.70
CA LYS A 77 -6.42 0.59 -18.85
C LYS A 77 -5.67 0.76 -20.18
N ALA A 78 -6.24 0.25 -21.27
CA ALA A 78 -5.69 0.48 -22.61
C ALA A 78 -5.62 1.98 -22.96
N GLY A 79 -4.63 2.37 -23.76
CA GLY A 79 -4.43 3.77 -24.16
C GLY A 79 -3.85 4.68 -23.07
N TYR A 80 -3.23 4.11 -22.03
CA TYR A 80 -2.53 4.88 -21.00
C TYR A 80 -1.40 5.74 -21.57
N THR A 81 -1.12 6.87 -20.91
CA THR A 81 0.09 7.67 -21.17
C THR A 81 1.31 7.10 -20.45
N ASP A 82 2.53 7.44 -20.89
CA ASP A 82 3.75 7.00 -20.20
C ASP A 82 3.78 7.46 -18.74
N LYS A 83 3.25 8.66 -18.46
CA LYS A 83 3.07 9.16 -17.09
C LYS A 83 2.18 8.23 -16.27
N GLN A 84 1.01 7.85 -16.80
CA GLN A 84 0.10 6.94 -16.11
C GLN A 84 0.74 5.57 -15.84
N LYS A 85 1.55 5.05 -16.78
CA LYS A 85 2.29 3.81 -16.57
C LYS A 85 3.33 3.95 -15.46
N LYS A 86 4.09 5.05 -15.45
CA LYS A 86 5.09 5.33 -14.41
C LYS A 86 4.44 5.46 -13.04
N ASP A 87 3.38 6.26 -12.92
CA ASP A 87 2.63 6.46 -11.68
C ASP A 87 2.05 5.13 -11.16
N PHE A 88 1.51 4.30 -12.07
CA PHE A 88 1.00 2.98 -11.74
C PHE A 88 2.09 2.05 -11.20
N LEU A 89 3.23 1.94 -11.89
CA LEU A 89 4.32 1.05 -11.47
C LEU A 89 5.07 1.56 -10.23
N ALA A 90 5.10 2.88 -10.00
CA ALA A 90 5.70 3.46 -8.79
C ALA A 90 5.03 2.93 -7.51
N GLU A 91 3.70 2.76 -7.52
CA GLU A 91 2.95 2.15 -6.41
C GLU A 91 3.46 0.73 -6.10
N ALA A 92 3.69 -0.09 -7.14
CA ALA A 92 4.25 -1.43 -6.98
C ALA A 92 5.70 -1.40 -6.45
N SER A 93 6.52 -0.47 -6.95
CA SER A 93 7.91 -0.30 -6.47
C SER A 93 7.97 0.07 -4.99
N ILE A 94 7.00 0.83 -4.48
CA ILE A 94 6.89 1.13 -3.04
C ILE A 94 6.48 -0.13 -2.28
N MET A 95 5.40 -0.80 -2.69
CA MET A 95 4.90 -2.02 -2.03
C MET A 95 5.95 -3.12 -1.95
N ALA A 96 6.75 -3.27 -3.01
CA ALA A 96 7.78 -4.31 -3.13
C ALA A 96 8.88 -4.21 -2.06
N GLN A 97 9.05 -3.06 -1.41
CA GLN A 97 10.04 -2.86 -0.37
C GLN A 97 9.55 -3.27 1.03
N PHE A 98 8.27 -3.62 1.16
CA PHE A 98 7.64 -3.93 2.44
C PHE A 98 7.34 -5.42 2.60
N ASP A 99 7.67 -5.96 3.78
CA ASP A 99 7.35 -7.31 4.19
C ASP A 99 6.91 -7.33 5.65
N HIS A 100 5.60 -7.23 5.87
CA HIS A 100 5.00 -7.21 7.20
C HIS A 100 3.57 -7.76 7.18
N PRO A 101 3.13 -8.56 8.18
CA PRO A 101 1.80 -9.19 8.18
C PRO A 101 0.61 -8.21 8.19
N ASN A 102 0.82 -6.95 8.53
CA ASN A 102 -0.20 -5.89 8.52
C ASN A 102 0.03 -4.80 7.46
N VAL A 103 0.83 -5.11 6.44
CA VAL A 103 1.02 -4.30 5.23
C VAL A 103 0.68 -5.18 4.03
N ILE A 104 -0.06 -4.66 3.05
CA ILE A 104 -0.49 -5.47 1.90
C ILE A 104 0.72 -6.04 1.15
N HIS A 105 0.70 -7.33 0.88
CA HIS A 105 1.78 -8.02 0.20
C HIS A 105 1.66 -7.92 -1.32
N LEU A 106 2.75 -7.51 -1.96
CA LEU A 106 2.91 -7.56 -3.40
C LEU A 106 3.43 -8.94 -3.82
N GLU A 107 2.64 -9.67 -4.61
CA GLU A 107 3.08 -10.91 -5.25
C GLU A 107 3.99 -10.64 -6.46
N GLY A 108 3.75 -9.54 -7.15
CA GLY A 108 4.59 -9.11 -8.26
C GLY A 108 3.85 -8.23 -9.25
N VAL A 109 4.46 -8.06 -10.42
CA VAL A 109 3.94 -7.25 -11.51
C VAL A 109 3.91 -8.06 -12.81
N VAL A 110 3.05 -7.66 -13.74
CA VAL A 110 3.10 -8.12 -15.14
C VAL A 110 3.32 -6.90 -16.00
N THR A 111 4.48 -6.79 -16.62
CA THR A 111 4.90 -5.62 -17.38
C THR A 111 5.30 -5.95 -18.82
N HIS A 112 5.67 -7.20 -19.10
CA HIS A 112 6.09 -7.67 -20.43
C HIS A 112 4.92 -7.98 -21.38
N SER A 113 3.68 -7.89 -20.91
CA SER A 113 2.49 -8.14 -21.72
C SER A 113 1.35 -7.21 -21.33
N LYS A 114 0.28 -7.17 -22.16
CA LYS A 114 -0.94 -6.43 -21.85
C LYS A 114 -2.05 -7.37 -21.37
N PRO A 115 -2.88 -6.94 -20.40
CA PRO A 115 -2.78 -5.69 -19.65
C PRO A 115 -1.59 -5.68 -18.68
N VAL A 116 -1.04 -4.49 -18.40
CA VAL A 116 -0.05 -4.33 -17.32
C VAL A 116 -0.78 -4.50 -15.99
N MET A 117 -0.21 -5.27 -15.07
CA MET A 117 -0.87 -5.64 -13.81
C MET A 117 0.04 -5.47 -12.60
N ILE A 118 -0.57 -5.10 -11.47
CA ILE A 118 -0.01 -5.23 -10.13
C ILE A 118 -0.80 -6.34 -9.43
N VAL A 119 -0.08 -7.33 -8.92
CA VAL A 119 -0.64 -8.53 -8.29
C VAL A 119 -0.36 -8.47 -6.80
N THR A 120 -1.41 -8.39 -5.99
CA THR A 120 -1.30 -8.42 -4.53
C THR A 120 -2.07 -9.61 -3.95
N GLU A 121 -1.82 -9.92 -2.69
CA GLU A 121 -2.67 -10.87 -1.96
C GLU A 121 -4.15 -10.41 -1.98
N TYR A 122 -5.08 -11.35 -2.03
CA TYR A 122 -6.50 -11.03 -2.01
C TYR A 122 -7.01 -10.84 -0.57
N MET A 123 -7.75 -9.76 -0.36
CA MET A 123 -8.34 -9.38 0.93
C MET A 123 -9.86 -9.54 0.84
N GLU A 124 -10.38 -10.68 1.30
CA GLU A 124 -11.73 -11.17 0.99
C GLU A 124 -12.85 -10.25 1.50
N ASN A 125 -12.58 -9.50 2.57
CA ASN A 125 -13.56 -8.62 3.19
C ASN A 125 -13.53 -7.18 2.66
N GLY A 126 -12.59 -6.86 1.77
CA GLY A 126 -12.46 -5.53 1.15
C GLY A 126 -11.96 -4.48 2.12
N SER A 127 -12.34 -3.22 1.90
CA SER A 127 -11.94 -2.09 2.74
C SER A 127 -12.63 -2.13 4.11
N LEU A 128 -11.91 -1.70 5.15
CA LEU A 128 -12.36 -1.77 6.55
C LEU A 128 -13.61 -0.93 6.78
N ASP A 129 -13.72 0.25 6.16
CA ASP A 129 -14.88 1.13 6.29
C ASP A 129 -16.17 0.48 5.76
N ALA A 130 -16.09 -0.19 4.60
CA ALA A 130 -17.23 -0.88 4.01
C ALA A 130 -17.53 -2.18 4.76
N PHE A 131 -16.49 -2.86 5.25
CA PHE A 131 -16.60 -4.06 6.06
C PHE A 131 -17.35 -3.81 7.37
N LEU A 132 -16.95 -2.77 8.12
CA LEU A 132 -17.58 -2.42 9.39
C LEU A 132 -19.03 -1.95 9.21
N ARG A 133 -19.30 -1.12 8.20
CA ARG A 133 -20.68 -0.70 7.88
C ARG A 133 -21.61 -1.88 7.56
N ARG A 134 -21.09 -2.93 6.90
CA ARG A 134 -21.87 -4.14 6.59
C ARG A 134 -22.17 -4.99 7.83
N LEU A 135 -21.32 -4.91 8.85
CA LEU A 135 -21.36 -5.74 10.06
C LEU A 135 -21.61 -4.89 11.31
N ASP A 136 -22.37 -3.80 11.15
CA ASP A 136 -22.65 -2.85 12.22
C ASP A 136 -23.23 -3.55 13.46
N GLY A 137 -22.66 -3.25 14.62
CA GLY A 137 -23.02 -3.86 15.91
C GLY A 137 -22.67 -5.35 16.08
N GLN A 138 -21.99 -5.99 15.11
CA GLN A 138 -21.69 -7.44 15.18
C GLN A 138 -20.32 -7.77 15.81
N PHE A 139 -19.48 -6.76 16.05
CA PHE A 139 -18.17 -6.93 16.70
C PHE A 139 -18.23 -6.50 18.15
N ASN A 140 -17.57 -7.28 19.00
CA ASN A 140 -17.29 -6.84 20.36
C ASN A 140 -16.04 -5.94 20.42
N ILE A 141 -15.90 -5.23 21.53
CA ILE A 141 -14.79 -4.29 21.76
C ILE A 141 -13.40 -4.93 21.61
N ILE A 142 -13.23 -6.19 22.01
CA ILE A 142 -11.95 -6.90 21.93
C ILE A 142 -11.57 -7.17 20.46
N GLN A 143 -12.55 -7.52 19.63
CA GLN A 143 -12.33 -7.70 18.20
C GLN A 143 -11.94 -6.39 17.52
N LEU A 144 -12.65 -5.29 17.82
CA LEU A 144 -12.35 -3.96 17.27
C LEU A 144 -10.94 -3.48 17.66
N VAL A 145 -10.58 -3.64 18.94
CA VAL A 145 -9.21 -3.37 19.42
C VAL A 145 -8.18 -4.26 18.72
N GLY A 146 -8.53 -5.51 18.41
CA GLY A 146 -7.70 -6.42 17.62
C GLY A 146 -7.42 -5.91 16.20
N LEU A 147 -8.44 -5.38 15.51
CA LEU A 147 -8.29 -4.76 14.19
C LEU A 147 -7.32 -3.57 14.27
N LEU A 148 -7.54 -2.67 15.23
CA LEU A 148 -6.72 -1.48 15.47
C LEU A 148 -5.27 -1.84 15.79
N ARG A 149 -5.05 -2.86 16.62
CA ARG A 149 -3.71 -3.36 16.96
C ARG A 149 -2.96 -3.87 15.72
N GLY A 150 -3.65 -4.50 14.78
CA GLY A 150 -3.06 -4.90 13.50
C GLY A 150 -2.62 -3.70 12.67
N ILE A 151 -3.50 -2.70 12.51
CA ILE A 151 -3.22 -1.46 11.77
C ILE A 151 -2.02 -0.73 12.39
N ALA A 152 -2.00 -0.56 13.71
CA ALA A 152 -0.90 0.07 14.43
C ALA A 152 0.43 -0.67 14.23
N ALA A 153 0.41 -2.01 14.21
CA ALA A 153 1.62 -2.79 13.94
C ALA A 153 2.17 -2.55 12.52
N GLY A 154 1.29 -2.46 11.52
CA GLY A 154 1.67 -2.09 10.15
C GLY A 154 2.23 -0.67 10.06
N MET A 155 1.57 0.31 10.68
CA MET A 155 2.04 1.70 10.69
C MET A 155 3.36 1.90 11.43
N ARG A 156 3.58 1.17 12.54
CA ARG A 156 4.88 1.16 13.21
C ARG A 156 5.97 0.63 12.29
N TYR A 157 5.73 -0.47 11.60
CA TYR A 157 6.68 -1.02 10.64
C TYR A 157 7.00 -0.01 9.52
N LEU A 158 6.00 0.65 8.95
CA LEU A 158 6.22 1.69 7.93
C LEU A 158 7.06 2.86 8.48
N ALA A 159 6.79 3.31 9.71
CA ALA A 159 7.58 4.35 10.36
C ALA A 159 9.04 3.91 10.61
N ASP A 160 9.26 2.67 11.05
CA ASP A 160 10.60 2.09 11.24
C ASP A 160 11.37 1.98 9.90
N MET A 161 10.65 1.76 8.79
CA MET A 161 11.18 1.80 7.42
C MET A 161 11.46 3.23 6.93
N GLY A 162 11.08 4.27 7.68
CA GLY A 162 11.20 5.67 7.26
C GLY A 162 10.13 6.13 6.26
N TYR A 163 9.06 5.35 6.09
CA TYR A 163 7.95 5.68 5.19
C TYR A 163 6.83 6.44 5.91
N VAL A 164 6.29 7.46 5.24
CA VAL A 164 5.13 8.23 5.71
C VAL A 164 3.98 8.00 4.73
N HIS A 165 2.86 7.51 5.23
CA HIS A 165 1.70 7.08 4.43
C HIS A 165 0.90 8.24 3.86
N ARG A 166 0.69 9.32 4.64
CA ARG A 166 0.03 10.57 4.24
C ARG A 166 -1.47 10.49 3.95
N ASP A 167 -1.98 9.31 3.61
CA ASP A 167 -3.42 9.04 3.44
C ASP A 167 -3.90 7.81 4.23
N LEU A 168 -3.55 7.73 5.51
CA LEU A 168 -4.08 6.67 6.37
C LEU A 168 -5.56 6.95 6.70
N ALA A 169 -6.44 6.03 6.34
CA ALA A 169 -7.88 6.07 6.62
C ALA A 169 -8.46 4.65 6.56
N ALA A 170 -9.64 4.40 7.16
CA ALA A 170 -10.24 3.06 7.14
C ALA A 170 -10.52 2.53 5.72
N ARG A 171 -10.81 3.42 4.75
CA ARG A 171 -10.96 3.05 3.33
C ARG A 171 -9.69 2.47 2.69
N ASN A 172 -8.52 2.80 3.24
CA ASN A 172 -7.20 2.36 2.77
C ASN A 172 -6.64 1.20 3.64
N ILE A 173 -7.46 0.66 4.54
CA ILE A 173 -7.16 -0.58 5.26
C ILE A 173 -7.97 -1.70 4.62
N LEU A 174 -7.31 -2.79 4.25
CA LEU A 174 -7.97 -4.00 3.73
C LEU A 174 -8.11 -5.06 4.82
N VAL A 175 -9.16 -5.86 4.75
CA VAL A 175 -9.46 -6.93 5.72
C VAL A 175 -9.54 -8.27 4.99
N ASN A 176 -8.86 -9.30 5.51
CA ASN A 176 -8.95 -10.66 4.96
C ASN A 176 -10.01 -11.50 5.70
N SER A 177 -10.21 -12.74 5.25
CA SER A 177 -11.16 -13.70 5.81
C SER A 177 -10.92 -14.04 7.29
N ASN A 178 -9.71 -13.86 7.78
CA ASN A 178 -9.31 -14.10 9.18
C ASN A 178 -9.33 -12.83 10.04
N LEU A 179 -9.98 -11.76 9.57
CA LEU A 179 -10.04 -10.45 10.24
C LEU A 179 -8.68 -9.77 10.44
N VAL A 180 -7.67 -10.11 9.62
CA VAL A 180 -6.39 -9.40 9.63
C VAL A 180 -6.53 -8.14 8.81
N CYS A 181 -6.28 -7.00 9.44
CA CYS A 181 -6.19 -5.70 8.79
C CYS A 181 -4.79 -5.46 8.22
N LYS A 182 -4.72 -4.94 7.00
CA LYS A 182 -3.47 -4.55 6.33
C LYS A 182 -3.56 -3.14 5.76
N VAL A 183 -2.51 -2.37 5.99
CA VAL A 183 -2.32 -1.04 5.39
C VAL A 183 -2.10 -1.20 3.88
N SER A 184 -2.75 -0.37 3.09
CA SER A 184 -2.71 -0.38 1.62
C SER A 184 -2.82 1.04 1.05
N ASP A 185 -2.78 1.18 -0.28
CA ASP A 185 -2.83 2.45 -1.01
C ASP A 185 -1.62 3.37 -0.77
N PHE A 186 -0.53 3.02 -1.44
CA PHE A 186 0.74 3.77 -1.43
C PHE A 186 0.83 4.78 -2.58
N GLY A 187 -0.27 5.06 -3.29
CA GLY A 187 -0.28 5.92 -4.47
C GLY A 187 -0.08 7.42 -4.17
N LEU A 188 -0.30 7.83 -2.91
CA LEU A 188 -0.23 9.23 -2.48
C LEU A 188 1.06 9.61 -1.75
N SER A 189 2.06 8.73 -1.64
CA SER A 189 3.37 9.13 -1.09
C SER A 189 4.19 10.03 -2.01
N ARG A 190 3.56 10.58 -3.07
CA ARG A 190 4.11 11.57 -3.99
C ARG A 190 4.93 12.60 -3.22
N VAL A 191 6.16 12.81 -3.69
CA VAL A 191 7.10 13.82 -3.24
C VAL A 191 6.35 15.16 -3.11
N ILE A 192 6.48 15.78 -1.94
CA ILE A 192 6.13 17.19 -1.79
C ILE A 192 7.33 17.90 -2.41
N GLU A 193 7.13 18.51 -3.57
CA GLU A 193 8.13 19.44 -4.10
C GLU A 193 8.39 20.49 -3.00
N ASP A 194 9.66 20.74 -2.68
CA ASP A 194 10.12 21.82 -1.78
C ASP A 194 9.86 23.20 -2.42
N ASP A 195 8.63 23.44 -2.89
CA ASP A 195 8.19 24.72 -3.42
C ASP A 195 7.32 25.42 -2.36
N PRO A 196 7.85 26.46 -1.67
CA PRO A 196 7.11 27.27 -0.72
C PRO A 196 5.91 28.00 -1.35
N GLU A 197 5.86 28.15 -2.68
CA GLU A 197 4.76 28.79 -3.42
C GLU A 197 3.68 27.82 -3.91
N ALA A 198 3.84 26.51 -3.76
CA ALA A 198 2.83 25.49 -4.11
C ALA A 198 1.61 25.47 -3.17
N VAL A 199 1.29 26.62 -2.56
CA VAL A 199 0.27 26.80 -1.52
C VAL A 199 -1.15 26.48 -2.04
N TYR A 200 -1.40 26.48 -3.36
CA TYR A 200 -2.74 26.21 -3.90
C TYR A 200 -2.83 25.37 -5.18
N THR A 201 -1.74 24.75 -5.62
CA THR A 201 -1.76 23.85 -6.79
C THR A 201 -1.21 22.48 -6.43
N THR A 202 -2.05 21.62 -5.88
CA THR A 202 -1.79 20.18 -5.93
C THR A 202 -1.94 19.71 -7.37
N THR A 203 -0.84 19.63 -8.11
CA THR A 203 -0.72 18.78 -9.31
C THR A 203 -0.91 17.28 -8.98
N GLY A 204 -1.07 16.93 -7.68
CA GLY A 204 -1.18 15.57 -7.16
C GLY A 204 -2.45 15.17 -6.38
N GLY A 205 -3.54 15.96 -6.40
CA GLY A 205 -4.84 15.59 -5.79
C GLY A 205 -5.20 16.30 -4.46
N LYS A 206 -6.48 16.19 -4.04
CA LYS A 206 -7.03 16.88 -2.85
C LYS A 206 -6.54 16.22 -1.55
N ILE A 207 -6.01 17.01 -0.61
CA ILE A 207 -5.68 16.52 0.75
C ILE A 207 -6.97 16.01 1.43
N PRO A 208 -6.97 14.82 2.05
CA PRO A 208 -8.09 14.26 2.79
C PRO A 208 -8.24 14.95 4.16
N VAL A 209 -8.64 16.24 4.16
CA VAL A 209 -8.61 17.15 5.32
C VAL A 209 -9.10 16.55 6.65
N ARG A 210 -10.12 15.68 6.64
CA ARG A 210 -10.67 15.06 7.86
C ARG A 210 -9.73 14.06 8.54
N TRP A 211 -8.78 13.49 7.80
CA TRP A 211 -7.79 12.53 8.29
C TRP A 211 -6.40 13.16 8.47
N THR A 212 -6.18 14.38 7.98
CA THR A 212 -4.84 14.99 7.94
C THR A 212 -4.56 15.84 9.17
N ALA A 213 -3.34 15.71 9.71
CA ALA A 213 -2.89 16.52 10.84
C ALA A 213 -2.82 18.02 10.49
N PRO A 214 -3.05 18.93 11.45
CA PRO A 214 -3.08 20.37 11.20
C PRO A 214 -1.80 20.92 10.57
N GLU A 215 -0.63 20.46 11.01
CA GLU A 215 0.68 20.87 10.47
C GLU A 215 0.92 20.36 9.05
N ALA A 216 0.37 19.19 8.70
CA ALA A 216 0.42 18.64 7.36
C ALA A 216 -0.52 19.38 6.40
N ILE A 217 -1.64 19.91 6.91
CA ILE A 217 -2.54 20.79 6.15
C ILE A 217 -1.90 22.16 5.94
N GLN A 218 -1.47 22.80 7.03
CA GLN A 218 -1.05 24.20 7.04
C GLN A 218 0.33 24.40 6.43
N TYR A 219 1.28 23.50 6.74
CA TYR A 219 2.69 23.67 6.41
C TYR A 219 3.23 22.57 5.50
N ARG A 220 2.35 21.69 4.98
CA ARG A 220 2.74 20.52 4.18
C ARG A 220 3.80 19.63 4.86
N LYS A 221 3.84 19.64 6.20
CA LYS A 221 4.82 18.87 6.98
C LYS A 221 4.26 17.49 7.32
N PHE A 222 4.51 16.53 6.43
CA PHE A 222 4.11 15.13 6.65
C PHE A 222 5.23 14.34 7.34
N THR A 223 4.87 13.65 8.41
CA THR A 223 5.78 12.83 9.23
C THR A 223 5.05 11.60 9.75
N SER A 224 5.76 10.66 10.36
CA SER A 224 5.10 9.56 11.07
C SER A 224 4.17 10.06 12.19
N ALA A 225 4.41 11.26 12.77
CA ALA A 225 3.50 11.85 13.75
C ALA A 225 2.18 12.35 13.12
N SER A 226 2.22 12.85 11.88
CA SER A 226 0.99 13.19 11.16
C SER A 226 0.20 11.94 10.78
N ASP A 227 0.87 10.81 10.51
CA ASP A 227 0.19 9.52 10.34
C ASP A 227 -0.43 8.99 11.64
N VAL A 228 0.19 9.28 12.80
CA VAL A 228 -0.41 8.96 14.11
C VAL A 228 -1.70 9.74 14.34
N TRP A 229 -1.79 11.00 13.91
CA TRP A 229 -3.05 11.74 13.90
C TRP A 229 -4.11 11.03 13.05
N SER A 230 -3.75 10.65 11.82
CA SER A 230 -4.64 9.90 10.93
C SER A 230 -5.08 8.56 11.54
N TYR A 231 -4.18 7.86 12.23
CA TYR A 231 -4.50 6.64 12.97
C TYR A 231 -5.53 6.91 14.08
N GLY A 232 -5.47 8.06 14.77
CA GLY A 232 -6.50 8.48 15.71
C GLY A 232 -7.89 8.62 15.07
N ILE A 233 -7.95 9.09 13.83
CA ILE A 233 -9.20 9.14 13.06
C ILE A 233 -9.66 7.73 12.68
N VAL A 234 -8.75 6.84 12.27
CA VAL A 234 -9.07 5.42 12.01
C VAL A 234 -9.60 4.74 13.28
N MET A 235 -9.03 5.03 14.45
CA MET A 235 -9.58 4.54 15.73
C MET A 235 -11.02 5.00 15.92
N TRP A 236 -11.35 6.25 15.59
CA TRP A 236 -12.71 6.75 15.65
C TRP A 236 -13.63 6.09 14.61
N GLU A 237 -13.15 5.81 13.40
CA GLU A 237 -13.93 5.11 12.36
C GLU A 237 -14.26 3.66 12.73
N VAL A 238 -13.42 3.02 13.54
CA VAL A 238 -13.56 1.59 13.90
C VAL A 238 -14.52 1.37 15.08
N MET A 239 -14.72 2.39 15.92
CA MET A 239 -15.39 2.29 17.23
C MET A 239 -16.84 2.77 17.18
#